data_AF-A0A663MLM7-F1
#
_entry.id   AF-A0A663MLM7-F1
#
_cell.length_a   1.000
_cell.length_b   1.000
_cell.length_c   1.000
_cell.angle_alpha   90.00
_cell.angle_beta   90.00
_cell.angle_gamma   90.00
#
_symmetry.space_group_name_H-M   'P 1'
#
loop_
_entity.id
_entity.type
_entity.pdbx_description
1 polymer ?
#
loop_
_entity_poly.entity_id
_entity_poly.type
_entity_poly.pdbx_seq_one_letter_code
_entity_poly.pdbx_strand_id
1 'polypeptide(L)'
;GTCMVYRWVGLAKWAHQKCGHLGEKATYKWAQERGIVTSLDMIKTIAQCPVCQHTHKCPVPNIIKEELGRGKLTGQICQMDYIGPLPQD
;
A
#
# COMPACT_ATOMS: atom_id res chain seq x y z
N GLY A 1 -21.33 -28.34 4.83
CA GLY A 1 -20.65 -27.61 3.74
C GLY A 1 -19.88 -26.38 4.22
N THR A 2 -20.51 -25.51 5.01
CA THR A 2 -20.00 -24.18 5.40
C THR A 2 -18.77 -24.18 6.33
N CYS A 3 -18.69 -25.12 7.29
CA CYS A 3 -17.60 -25.15 8.28
C CYS A 3 -16.20 -25.34 7.66
N MET A 4 -16.08 -26.10 6.57
CA MET A 4 -14.81 -26.23 5.86
C MET A 4 -14.42 -24.92 5.17
N VAL A 5 -15.35 -24.24 4.48
CA VAL A 5 -15.06 -22.99 3.76
C VAL A 5 -14.53 -21.90 4.70
N TYR A 6 -15.14 -21.72 5.88
CA TYR A 6 -14.66 -20.73 6.87
C TYR A 6 -13.25 -21.03 7.39
N ARG A 7 -12.90 -22.31 7.55
CA ARG A 7 -11.56 -22.73 7.98
C ARG A 7 -10.49 -22.34 6.95
N TRP A 8 -10.78 -22.50 5.66
CA TRP A 8 -9.82 -22.20 4.60
C TRP A 8 -9.66 -20.69 4.35
N VAL A 9 -10.73 -19.91 4.51
CA VAL A 9 -10.64 -18.43 4.53
C VAL A 9 -9.78 -17.94 5.70
N GLY A 10 -9.87 -18.60 6.86
CA GLY A 10 -9.00 -18.34 8.00
C GLY A 10 -7.51 -18.52 7.69
N LEU A 11 -7.16 -19.55 6.92
CA LEU A 11 -5.77 -19.81 6.50
C LEU A 11 -5.23 -18.74 5.55
N ALA A 12 -6.04 -18.26 4.60
CA ALA A 12 -5.63 -17.17 3.72
C ALA A 12 -5.36 -15.87 4.49
N LYS A 13 -6.23 -15.53 5.46
CA LYS A 13 -6.04 -14.36 6.33
C LYS A 13 -4.79 -14.50 7.21
N TRP A 14 -4.56 -15.68 7.77
CA TRP A 14 -3.38 -15.98 8.58
C TRP A 14 -2.09 -15.87 7.75
N ALA A 15 -2.05 -16.46 6.55
CA ALA A 15 -0.90 -16.40 5.66
C ALA A 15 -0.59 -14.95 5.25
N HIS A 16 -1.63 -14.17 4.93
CA HIS A 16 -1.50 -12.75 4.64
C HIS A 16 -0.88 -11.95 5.79
N GLN A 17 -1.29 -12.21 7.04
CA GLN A 17 -0.68 -11.58 8.22
C GLN A 17 0.78 -12.01 8.40
N LYS A 18 1.10 -13.30 8.23
CA LYS A 18 2.46 -13.83 8.43
C LYS A 18 3.47 -13.41 7.38
N CYS A 19 3.02 -13.17 6.15
CA CYS A 19 3.89 -12.67 5.09
C CYS A 19 4.13 -11.16 5.16
N GLY A 20 3.48 -10.44 6.09
CA GLY A 20 3.63 -8.99 6.22
C GLY A 20 2.69 -8.20 5.32
N HIS A 21 1.43 -8.63 5.22
CA HIS A 21 0.39 -7.95 4.45
C HIS A 21 0.68 -7.82 2.94
N LEU A 22 1.39 -8.79 2.36
CA LEU A 22 1.69 -8.77 0.93
C LEU A 22 0.40 -8.87 0.10
N GLY A 23 0.48 -8.39 -1.15
CA GLY A 23 -0.61 -8.53 -2.12
C GLY A 23 -0.95 -9.99 -2.43
N GLU A 24 -2.07 -10.21 -3.12
CA GLU A 24 -2.65 -11.54 -3.36
C GLU A 24 -1.67 -12.56 -3.95
N LYS A 25 -0.99 -12.22 -5.05
CA LYS A 25 -0.02 -13.12 -5.71
C LYS A 25 1.15 -13.48 -4.79
N ALA A 26 1.64 -12.52 -4.04
CA ALA A 26 2.77 -12.69 -3.13
C ALA A 26 2.37 -13.53 -1.90
N THR A 27 1.17 -13.31 -1.36
CA THR A 27 0.61 -14.16 -0.28
C THR A 27 0.40 -15.60 -0.76
N TYR A 28 -0.14 -15.79 -1.97
CA TYR A 28 -0.32 -17.12 -2.56
C TYR A 28 1.02 -17.86 -2.74
N LYS A 29 2.03 -17.18 -3.30
CA LYS A 29 3.38 -17.75 -3.44
C LYS A 29 4.00 -18.10 -2.08
N TRP A 30 3.90 -17.19 -1.10
CA TRP A 30 4.41 -17.40 0.26
C TRP A 30 3.77 -18.63 0.95
N ALA A 31 2.47 -18.84 0.73
CA ALA A 31 1.73 -19.98 1.26
C ALA A 31 2.15 -21.30 0.59
N GLN A 32 2.30 -21.30 -0.74
CA GLN A 32 2.74 -22.46 -1.53
C GLN A 32 4.15 -22.92 -1.14
N GLU A 33 5.09 -21.98 -0.96
CA GLU A 33 6.46 -22.28 -0.52
C GLU A 33 6.51 -22.97 0.86
N ARG A 34 5.44 -22.89 1.65
CA ARG A 34 5.33 -23.45 3.00
C ARG A 34 4.34 -24.61 3.09
N GLY A 35 3.87 -25.11 1.95
CA GLY A 35 2.92 -26.24 1.88
C GLY A 35 1.53 -25.93 2.45
N ILE A 36 1.18 -24.65 2.59
CA ILE A 36 -0.13 -24.25 3.10
C ILE A 36 -1.12 -24.28 1.93
N VAL A 37 -2.08 -25.20 2.00
CA VAL A 37 -3.10 -25.35 0.96
C VAL A 37 -4.06 -24.16 1.01
N THR A 38 -3.91 -23.25 0.06
CA THR A 38 -4.81 -22.12 -0.18
C THR A 38 -5.19 -22.06 -1.66
N SER A 39 -6.46 -21.84 -1.98
CA SER A 39 -6.88 -21.51 -3.35
C SER A 39 -6.82 -20.02 -3.61
N LEU A 40 -6.77 -19.61 -4.88
CA LEU A 40 -6.81 -18.20 -5.27
C LEU A 40 -8.08 -17.49 -4.76
N ASP A 41 -9.22 -18.18 -4.74
CA ASP A 41 -10.47 -17.59 -4.24
C ASP A 41 -10.45 -17.35 -2.73
N MET A 42 -9.71 -18.15 -1.97
CA MET A 42 -9.47 -17.88 -0.55
C MET A 42 -8.54 -16.70 -0.37
N ILE A 43 -7.51 -16.57 -1.21
CA ILE A 43 -6.57 -15.46 -1.19
C ILE A 43 -7.25 -14.12 -1.51
N LYS A 44 -8.23 -14.07 -2.43
CA LYS A 44 -9.00 -12.84 -2.72
C LYS A 44 -9.69 -12.23 -1.50
N THR A 45 -9.94 -13.03 -0.45
CA THR A 45 -10.56 -12.53 0.79
C THR A 45 -9.67 -11.54 1.55
N ILE A 46 -8.37 -11.50 1.26
CA ILE A 46 -7.42 -10.59 1.91
C ILE A 46 -7.60 -9.14 1.43
N ALA A 47 -8.27 -8.91 0.29
CA ALA A 47 -8.64 -7.56 -0.17
C ALA A 47 -9.52 -6.81 0.85
N GLN A 48 -10.18 -7.56 1.74
CA GLN A 48 -10.98 -7.02 2.83
C GLN A 48 -10.18 -6.83 4.14
N CYS A 49 -8.84 -6.95 4.10
CA CYS A 49 -8.00 -6.74 5.27
C CYS A 49 -8.08 -5.29 5.76
N PRO A 50 -8.56 -5.03 7.00
CA PRO A 50 -8.73 -3.66 7.49
C PRO A 50 -7.41 -2.86 7.55
N VAL A 51 -6.31 -3.52 7.90
CA VAL A 51 -4.97 -2.90 7.94
C VAL A 51 -4.58 -2.43 6.55
N CYS A 52 -4.66 -3.29 5.54
CA CYS A 52 -4.34 -2.94 4.16
C CYS A 52 -5.26 -1.83 3.62
N GLN A 53 -6.56 -1.87 3.92
CA GLN A 53 -7.50 -0.82 3.53
C GLN A 53 -7.18 0.53 4.18
N HIS A 54 -6.61 0.53 5.38
CA HIS A 54 -6.19 1.75 6.07
C HIS A 54 -4.84 2.25 5.55
N THR A 55 -3.86 1.37 5.36
CA THR A 55 -2.50 1.71 4.92
C THR A 55 -2.42 2.08 3.44
N HIS A 56 -3.23 1.47 2.55
CA HIS A 56 -3.28 1.85 1.14
C HIS A 56 -3.84 3.25 0.89
N LYS A 57 -4.42 3.88 1.93
CA LYS A 57 -4.69 5.32 1.90
C LYS A 57 -3.39 6.06 2.16
N CYS A 58 -2.46 5.99 1.22
CA CYS A 58 -1.70 7.17 0.86
C CYS A 58 -2.59 7.92 -0.13
N PRO A 59 -3.54 8.75 0.32
CA PRO A 59 -4.23 9.62 -0.63
C PRO A 59 -3.12 10.39 -1.34
N VAL A 60 -3.02 10.21 -2.65
CA VAL A 60 -2.33 11.19 -3.47
C VAL A 60 -2.97 12.51 -3.05
N PRO A 61 -2.20 13.48 -2.51
CA PRO A 61 -2.77 14.76 -2.15
C PRO A 61 -3.61 15.22 -3.33
N ASN A 62 -4.74 15.87 -3.09
CA ASN A 62 -5.44 16.53 -4.17
C ASN A 62 -4.49 17.63 -4.68
N ILE A 63 -3.64 17.28 -5.64
CA ILE A 63 -2.72 18.19 -6.30
C ILE A 63 -3.64 19.07 -7.11
N ILE A 64 -3.90 20.27 -6.61
CA ILE A 64 -4.52 21.33 -7.39
C ILE A 64 -3.59 21.52 -8.60
N LYS A 65 -4.03 21.04 -9.77
CA LYS A 65 -3.31 21.14 -11.04
C LYS A 65 -3.52 22.50 -11.72
N GLU A 66 -4.09 23.46 -11.01
CA GLU A 66 -4.20 24.81 -11.53
C GLU A 66 -2.79 25.34 -11.82
N GLU A 67 -2.63 26.01 -12.96
CA GLU A 67 -1.38 26.67 -13.28
C GLU A 67 -1.14 27.78 -12.25
N LEU A 68 -0.16 27.59 -11.38
CA LEU A 68 0.37 28.69 -10.59
C LEU A 68 0.91 29.73 -11.57
N GLY A 69 0.27 30.90 -11.59
CA GLY A 69 0.63 31.97 -12.51
C GLY A 69 2.11 32.34 -12.38
N ARG A 70 2.81 32.43 -13.51
CA ARG A 70 4.16 33.01 -13.55
C ARG A 70 4.07 34.52 -13.40
N GLY A 71 5.02 35.11 -12.66
CA GLY A 71 5.19 36.56 -12.62
C GLY A 71 5.43 37.10 -14.03
N LYS A 72 4.79 38.21 -14.39
CA LYS A 72 4.99 38.88 -15.69
C LYS A 72 6.25 39.74 -15.70
N LEU A 73 6.66 40.19 -14.51
CA LEU A 73 7.84 41.02 -14.30
C LEU A 73 8.92 40.26 -13.53
N THR A 74 10.17 40.61 -13.78
CA THR A 74 11.32 40.08 -13.03
C THR A 74 11.15 40.36 -11.54
N GLY A 75 11.36 39.33 -10.71
CA GLY A 75 11.28 39.44 -9.24
C GLY A 75 9.87 39.51 -8.66
N GLN A 76 8.82 39.43 -9.50
CA GLN A 76 7.43 39.46 -9.03
C GLN A 76 7.05 38.19 -8.23
N ILE A 77 7.60 37.04 -8.60
CA ILE A 77 7.39 35.75 -7.93
C ILE A 77 8.73 35.02 -7.85
N CYS A 78 9.10 34.61 -6.63
CA CYS A 78 10.35 33.89 -6.35
C CYS A 78 10.04 32.65 -5.48
N GLN A 79 10.58 31.49 -5.85
CA GLN A 79 10.55 30.29 -5.00
C GLN A 79 11.85 30.22 -4.21
N MET A 80 11.75 30.18 -2.89
CA MET A 80 12.88 30.11 -1.97
C MET A 80 12.77 28.82 -1.16
N ASP A 81 13.84 28.04 -1.12
CA ASP A 81 13.94 26.81 -0.34
C ASP A 81 15.30 26.75 0.36
N TYR A 82 15.35 26.08 1.52
CA TYR A 82 16.59 25.85 2.25
C TYR A 82 17.24 24.53 1.81
N ILE A 83 18.55 24.54 1.64
CA ILE A 83 19.35 23.34 1.43
C ILE A 83 20.15 23.06 2.70
N GLY A 84 20.02 21.85 3.27
CA GLY A 84 20.78 21.49 4.48
C GLY A 84 20.60 20.05 4.95
N PRO A 85 21.36 19.64 5.99
CA PRO A 85 22.37 20.45 6.70
C PRO A 85 23.65 20.64 5.86
N LEU A 86 24.25 21.83 5.95
CA LEU A 86 25.55 22.11 5.33
C LEU A 86 26.66 21.40 6.13
N PRO A 87 27.80 21.05 5.49
CA PRO A 87 28.96 20.51 6.20
C PRO A 87 29.36 21.42 7.36
N GLN A 88 29.74 20.82 8.48
CA GLN A 88 30.42 21.52 9.58
C GLN A 88 31.91 21.25 9.41
N ASP A 89 32.72 22.32 9.43
CA ASP A 89 34.19 22.25 9.44
C ASP A 89 34.71 21.55 10.71
#